data_AF-A0A067MM09-F1
#
_entry.id   AF-A0A067MM09-F1
#
_cell.length_a   1.000
_cell.length_b   1.000
_cell.length_c   1.000
_cell.angle_alpha   90.00
_cell.angle_beta   90.00
_cell.angle_gamma   90.00
#
_symmetry.space_group_name_H-M   'P 1'
#
loop_
_entity.id
_entity.type
_entity.pdbx_description
1 polymer ?
#
loop_
_entity_poly.entity_id
_entity_poly.type
_entity_poly.pdbx_seq_one_letter_code
_entity_poly.pdbx_strand_id
1 'polypeptide(L)'
;MPSITQYWLYFEFAAGKYILLEKSSSGSADEMRRMFEFAREKNLVLFEAFHYRYFVISLTHLKIAVRNAAFPEESFHPTIQRTVQIIDSGKLGQAKSVTGMLALRGLMPDDDIRFQFDLSGCRMDMGGTMRYLLKAEPLSIESPPPHCTT
;
A
#
# COMPACT_ATOMS: atom_id res chain seq x y z
N MET A 1 19.15 6.05 11.69
CA MET A 1 19.35 7.14 10.73
C MET A 1 18.05 7.37 9.99
N PRO A 2 17.70 8.60 9.57
CA PRO A 2 16.52 8.86 8.75
C PRO A 2 16.62 8.10 7.41
N SER A 3 15.49 7.64 6.87
CA SER A 3 15.46 7.03 5.53
C SER A 3 15.84 8.06 4.46
N ILE A 4 16.24 7.56 3.29
CA ILE A 4 16.46 8.43 2.12
C ILE A 4 15.21 9.26 1.79
N THR A 5 14.03 8.67 1.96
CA THR A 5 12.74 9.32 1.77
C THR A 5 12.55 10.51 2.73
N GLN A 6 12.81 10.30 4.02
CA GLN A 6 12.71 11.36 5.02
C GLN A 6 13.71 12.50 4.75
N TYR A 7 14.93 12.18 4.34
CA TYR A 7 15.95 13.18 4.02
C TYR A 7 15.51 14.12 2.90
N TRP A 8 15.08 13.58 1.76
CA TRP A 8 14.62 14.39 0.63
C TRP A 8 13.38 15.21 0.95
N LEU A 9 12.44 14.62 1.69
CA LEU A 9 11.22 15.31 2.06
C LEU A 9 11.47 16.53 2.95
N TYR A 10 12.42 16.45 3.88
CA TYR A 10 12.80 17.61 4.70
C TYR A 10 13.42 18.73 3.86
N PHE A 11 14.24 18.36 2.88
CA PHE A 11 14.83 19.32 1.95
C PHE A 11 13.76 20.03 1.09
N GLU A 12 12.83 19.28 0.50
CA GLU A 12 11.78 19.83 -0.37
C GLU A 12 10.74 20.67 0.41
N PHE A 13 10.40 20.27 1.64
CA PHE A 13 9.55 21.09 2.51
C PHE A 13 10.25 22.35 3.00
N ALA A 14 11.57 22.30 3.26
CA ALA A 14 12.34 23.51 3.55
C ALA A 14 12.35 24.47 2.34
N ALA A 15 12.26 23.94 1.12
CA ALA A 15 12.11 24.72 -0.12
C ALA A 15 10.66 25.19 -0.40
N GLY A 16 9.69 24.92 0.49
CA GLY A 16 8.33 25.44 0.36
C GLY A 16 7.44 24.67 -0.63
N LYS A 17 7.79 23.42 -0.99
CA LYS A 17 7.07 22.65 -2.01
C LYS A 17 6.06 21.67 -1.42
N TYR A 18 4.96 21.46 -2.13
CA TYR A 18 4.06 20.32 -1.90
C TYR A 18 4.70 19.04 -2.41
N ILE A 19 4.48 17.92 -1.71
CA ILE A 19 5.16 16.66 -2.03
C ILE A 19 4.14 15.56 -2.30
N LEU A 20 4.25 14.96 -3.49
CA LEU A 20 3.65 13.67 -3.85
C LEU A 20 4.71 12.59 -3.66
N LEU A 21 4.53 11.72 -2.67
CA LEU A 21 5.48 10.70 -2.27
C LEU A 21 5.04 9.31 -2.74
N GLU A 22 5.92 8.58 -3.42
CA GLU A 22 5.69 7.17 -3.77
C GLU A 22 5.52 6.29 -2.53
N LYS A 23 4.64 5.30 -2.65
CA LYS A 23 4.51 4.26 -1.62
C LYS A 23 5.68 3.26 -1.75
N SER A 24 6.30 2.78 -0.67
CA SER A 24 5.92 3.00 0.73
C SER A 24 6.59 4.24 1.31
N SER A 25 5.83 5.10 1.99
CA SER A 25 6.33 6.38 2.51
C SER A 25 7.44 6.27 3.56
N SER A 26 7.41 5.23 4.40
CA SER A 26 8.41 5.01 5.45
C SER A 26 8.38 3.56 5.96
N GLY A 27 9.50 3.08 6.50
CA GLY A 27 9.62 1.81 7.20
C GLY A 27 9.09 1.83 8.65
N SER A 28 8.70 2.99 9.19
CA SER A 28 8.23 3.13 10.57
C SER A 28 7.13 4.18 10.71
N ALA A 29 6.12 3.88 11.54
CA ALA A 29 5.07 4.83 11.88
C ALA A 29 5.62 6.12 12.51
N ASP A 30 6.70 6.04 13.29
CA ASP A 30 7.29 7.22 13.94
C ASP A 30 7.97 8.16 12.95
N GLU A 31 8.61 7.61 11.92
CA GLU A 31 9.20 8.42 10.86
C GLU A 31 8.11 9.14 10.06
N MET A 32 7.03 8.43 9.70
CA MET A 32 5.91 9.05 9.01
C MET A 32 5.23 10.16 9.83
N ARG A 33 5.07 9.96 11.15
CA ARG A 33 4.54 11.00 12.06
C ARG A 33 5.38 12.28 12.01
N ARG A 34 6.70 12.16 12.11
CA ARG A 34 7.61 13.33 12.04
C ARG A 34 7.51 14.05 10.70
N MET A 35 7.35 13.32 9.59
CA MET A 35 7.17 13.90 8.26
C MET A 35 5.88 14.71 8.15
N PHE A 36 4.77 14.21 8.68
CA PHE A 36 3.50 14.95 8.74
C PHE A 36 3.55 16.15 9.67
N GLU A 37 4.21 16.04 10.82
CA GLU A 37 4.42 17.15 11.75
C GLU A 37 5.19 18.30 11.06
N PHE A 38 6.27 17.97 10.36
CA PHE A 38 7.07 18.96 9.64
C PHE A 38 6.29 19.60 8.47
N ALA A 39 5.50 18.81 7.72
CA ALA A 39 4.61 19.34 6.68
C ALA A 39 3.62 20.37 7.26
N ARG A 40 3.02 20.05 8.43
CA ARG A 40 2.08 20.94 9.14
C ARG A 40 2.75 22.22 9.62
N GLU A 41 3.96 22.14 10.18
CA GLU A 41 4.73 23.31 10.61
C GLU A 41 5.03 24.26 9.45
N LYS A 42 5.28 23.71 8.25
CA LYS A 42 5.53 24.48 7.03
C LYS A 42 4.25 24.94 6.33
N ASN A 43 3.07 24.53 6.81
CA ASN A 43 1.78 24.74 6.14
C ASN A 43 1.78 24.19 4.69
N LEU A 44 2.39 23.02 4.50
CA LEU A 44 2.49 22.30 3.23
C LEU A 44 1.72 20.98 3.31
N VAL A 45 1.42 20.43 2.14
CA VAL A 45 0.73 19.14 1.99
C VAL A 45 1.73 18.06 1.63
N LEU A 46 1.71 16.98 2.42
CA LEU A 46 2.29 15.68 2.09
C LEU A 46 1.17 14.78 1.57
N PHE A 47 1.31 14.25 0.36
CA PHE A 47 0.38 13.29 -0.20
C PHE A 47 1.10 12.00 -0.58
N GLU A 48 0.65 10.86 -0.06
CA GLU A 48 1.19 9.55 -0.43
C GLU A 48 0.44 8.97 -1.64
N ALA A 49 1.20 8.46 -2.61
CA ALA A 49 0.74 7.97 -3.89
C ALA A 49 0.14 6.55 -3.79
N PHE A 50 -1.00 6.44 -3.09
CA PHE A 50 -1.79 5.20 -3.08
C PHE A 50 -2.54 5.02 -4.41
N HIS A 51 -1.79 4.71 -5.46
CA HIS A 51 -2.30 4.61 -6.82
C HIS A 51 -3.51 3.67 -6.92
N TYR A 52 -3.52 2.52 -6.24
CA TYR A 52 -4.64 1.57 -6.28
C TYR A 52 -6.02 2.16 -5.92
N ARG A 53 -6.09 3.35 -5.29
CA ARG A 53 -7.36 4.08 -5.03
C ARG A 53 -7.89 4.83 -6.25
N TYR A 54 -7.01 5.25 -7.15
CA TYR A 54 -7.29 6.18 -8.25
C TYR A 54 -6.88 5.65 -9.64
N PHE A 55 -5.75 4.95 -9.76
CA PHE A 55 -5.14 4.48 -11.00
C PHE A 55 -4.45 3.11 -10.88
N VAL A 56 -4.37 2.40 -12.02
CA VAL A 56 -3.88 1.02 -12.15
C VAL A 56 -2.38 0.93 -11.86
N ILE A 57 -1.96 -0.05 -11.07
CA ILE A 57 -0.65 -0.70 -11.24
C ILE A 57 -0.93 -2.03 -11.93
N SER A 58 -0.38 -2.22 -13.12
CA SER A 58 -0.40 -3.50 -13.82
C SER A 58 0.51 -4.46 -13.07
N LEU A 59 -0.07 -5.18 -12.11
CA LEU A 59 0.50 -6.42 -11.58
C LEU A 59 -0.64 -7.44 -11.57
N THR A 60 -0.60 -8.27 -12.60
CA THR A 60 -1.43 -9.43 -12.83
C THR A 60 -1.60 -10.25 -11.53
N HIS A 61 -2.85 -10.62 -11.21
CA HIS A 61 -3.27 -11.60 -10.19
C HIS A 61 -3.76 -11.13 -8.79
N LEU A 62 -4.38 -9.95 -8.63
CA LEU A 62 -5.27 -9.77 -7.47
C LEU A 62 -6.63 -10.44 -7.71
N LYS A 63 -6.70 -11.77 -7.55
CA LYS A 63 -7.99 -12.48 -7.47
C LYS A 63 -8.60 -12.19 -6.09
N ILE A 64 -9.38 -11.11 -5.97
CA ILE A 64 -10.28 -10.96 -4.82
C ILE A 64 -11.38 -12.01 -5.02
N ALA A 65 -11.20 -13.18 -4.42
CA ALA A 65 -12.21 -14.22 -4.39
C ALA A 65 -13.33 -13.82 -3.42
N VAL A 66 -14.22 -12.92 -3.85
CA VAL A 66 -15.56 -12.88 -3.26
C VAL A 66 -16.24 -14.15 -3.75
N ARG A 67 -16.34 -15.17 -2.89
CA ARG A 67 -17.19 -16.34 -3.14
C ARG A 67 -18.56 -15.81 -3.58
N ASN A 68 -18.89 -15.97 -4.87
CA ASN A 68 -20.11 -15.56 -5.60
C ASN A 68 -20.05 -14.36 -6.58
N ALA A 69 -18.88 -13.80 -6.91
CA ALA A 69 -18.80 -12.80 -8.00
C ALA A 69 -17.77 -13.18 -9.06
N ALA A 70 -18.24 -13.49 -10.28
CA ALA A 70 -17.40 -13.59 -11.47
C ALA A 70 -17.14 -12.18 -12.01
N PHE A 71 -15.87 -11.80 -12.14
CA PHE A 71 -15.47 -10.55 -12.80
C PHE A 71 -14.84 -10.89 -14.16
N PRO A 72 -15.26 -10.24 -15.27
CA PRO A 72 -14.70 -10.48 -16.60
C PRO A 72 -13.22 -10.10 -16.71
N GLU A 73 -12.52 -10.74 -17.65
CA GLU A 73 -11.06 -10.87 -17.74
C GLU A 73 -10.25 -9.66 -18.23
N GLU A 74 -10.85 -8.49 -18.48
CA GLU A 74 -10.10 -7.35 -19.05
C GLU A 74 -9.77 -6.29 -17.99
N SER A 75 -8.52 -6.34 -17.53
CA SER A 75 -8.00 -5.54 -16.41
C SER A 75 -7.60 -4.13 -16.85
N PHE A 76 -8.61 -3.29 -17.07
CA PHE A 76 -8.48 -1.84 -17.14
C PHE A 76 -9.68 -1.23 -16.43
N HIS A 77 -9.69 -0.98 -15.11
CA HIS A 77 -10.93 -0.40 -14.59
C HIS A 77 -10.91 0.20 -13.18
N PRO A 78 -11.84 1.15 -12.89
CA PRO A 78 -12.36 1.50 -11.55
C PRO A 78 -12.89 0.32 -10.72
N THR A 79 -12.36 -0.90 -10.90
CA THR A 79 -12.72 -2.13 -10.18
C THR A 79 -12.60 -1.95 -8.68
N ILE A 80 -11.58 -1.24 -8.17
CA ILE A 80 -11.47 -0.98 -6.74
C ILE A 80 -12.62 -0.10 -6.25
N GLN A 81 -12.94 0.99 -6.95
CA GLN A 81 -14.08 1.85 -6.61
C GLN A 81 -15.40 1.10 -6.73
N ARG A 82 -15.56 0.27 -7.77
CA ARG A 82 -16.74 -0.58 -7.97
C ARG A 82 -16.85 -1.66 -6.89
N THR A 83 -15.74 -2.23 -6.47
CA THR A 83 -15.69 -3.23 -5.39
C THR A 83 -16.15 -2.59 -4.09
N VAL A 84 -15.65 -1.38 -3.78
CA VAL A 84 -16.14 -0.57 -2.65
C VAL A 84 -17.64 -0.32 -2.76
N GLN A 85 -18.16 0.09 -3.93
CA GLN A 85 -19.61 0.28 -4.12
C GLN A 85 -20.42 -1.01 -3.91
N ILE A 86 -19.91 -2.17 -4.34
CA ILE A 86 -20.58 -3.46 -4.17
C ILE A 86 -20.59 -3.85 -2.68
N ILE A 87 -19.47 -3.68 -1.99
CA ILE A 87 -19.38 -3.93 -0.54
C ILE A 87 -20.36 -2.99 0.20
N ASP A 88 -20.32 -1.69 -0.11
CA ASP A 88 -21.18 -0.67 0.49
C ASP A 88 -22.66 -0.91 0.21
N SER A 89 -23.01 -1.50 -0.94
CA SER A 89 -24.39 -1.81 -1.28
C SER A 89 -25.03 -2.87 -0.37
N GLY A 90 -24.25 -3.57 0.46
CA GLY A 90 -24.74 -4.62 1.36
C GLY A 90 -25.18 -5.90 0.66
N LYS A 91 -25.09 -5.99 -0.68
CA LYS A 91 -25.51 -7.16 -1.47
C LYS A 91 -24.77 -8.45 -1.12
N LEU A 92 -23.56 -8.33 -0.58
CA LEU A 92 -22.73 -9.47 -0.15
C LEU A 92 -23.01 -9.90 1.29
N GLY A 93 -23.86 -9.18 2.03
CA GLY A 93 -24.01 -9.33 3.48
C GLY A 93 -22.75 -8.88 4.23
N GLN A 94 -22.61 -9.32 5.48
CA GLN A 94 -21.43 -8.99 6.29
C GLN A 94 -20.19 -9.76 5.79
N ALA A 95 -19.10 -9.02 5.55
CA ALA A 95 -17.81 -9.60 5.19
C ALA A 95 -17.29 -10.48 6.33
N LYS A 96 -17.12 -11.79 6.06
CA LYS A 96 -16.58 -12.75 7.04
C LYS A 96 -15.08 -12.95 6.90
N SER A 97 -14.57 -12.90 5.68
CA SER A 97 -13.15 -13.05 5.38
C SER A 97 -12.81 -12.36 4.07
N VAL A 98 -11.58 -11.86 3.98
CA VAL A 98 -10.99 -11.32 2.76
C VAL A 98 -9.58 -11.88 2.61
N THR A 99 -9.28 -12.41 1.43
CA THR A 99 -7.96 -12.97 1.11
C THR A 99 -7.36 -12.19 -0.05
N GLY A 100 -6.17 -11.65 0.16
CA GLY A 100 -5.34 -11.06 -0.88
C GLY A 100 -4.05 -11.85 -1.02
N MET A 101 -3.65 -12.12 -2.26
CA MET A 101 -2.39 -12.79 -2.57
C MET A 101 -1.67 -11.99 -3.65
N LEU A 102 -0.42 -11.63 -3.38
CA LEU A 102 0.50 -11.01 -4.32
C LEU A 102 1.81 -11.80 -4.29
N ALA A 103 2.33 -12.13 -5.47
CA ALA A 103 3.57 -12.87 -5.61
C ALA A 103 4.35 -12.29 -6.80
N LEU A 104 5.61 -11.92 -6.57
CA LEU A 104 6.50 -11.31 -7.56
C LEU A 104 7.78 -12.13 -7.81
N ARG A 105 7.70 -13.46 -7.66
CA ARG A 105 8.87 -14.33 -7.83
C ARG A 105 9.37 -14.30 -9.28
N GLY A 106 10.67 -14.05 -9.46
CA GLY A 106 11.34 -14.08 -10.77
C GLY A 106 11.22 -12.81 -11.61
N LEU A 107 10.65 -11.73 -11.06
CA LEU A 107 10.56 -10.42 -11.75
C LEU A 107 11.75 -9.51 -11.48
N MET A 108 12.53 -9.77 -10.42
CA MET A 108 13.68 -8.96 -10.00
C MET A 108 14.91 -9.86 -9.74
N PRO A 109 16.13 -9.33 -9.88
CA PRO A 109 17.36 -10.00 -9.45
C PRO A 109 17.35 -10.32 -7.95
N ASP A 110 18.04 -11.39 -7.55
CA ASP A 110 18.07 -11.86 -6.15
C ASP A 110 18.75 -10.85 -5.18
N ASP A 111 19.59 -9.95 -5.70
CA ASP A 111 20.30 -8.91 -4.95
C ASP A 111 19.57 -7.54 -4.93
N ASP A 112 18.34 -7.48 -5.44
CA ASP A 112 17.53 -6.26 -5.46
C ASP A 112 17.29 -5.70 -4.04
N ILE A 113 17.31 -4.38 -3.92
CA ILE A 113 17.10 -3.66 -2.65
C ILE A 113 15.79 -4.02 -1.94
N ARG A 114 14.78 -4.50 -2.68
CA ARG A 114 13.47 -4.95 -2.12
C ARG A 114 13.58 -6.20 -1.25
N PHE A 115 14.68 -6.94 -1.37
CA PHE A 115 14.97 -8.11 -0.54
C PHE A 115 15.82 -7.77 0.69
N GLN A 116 16.20 -6.50 0.87
CA GLN A 116 16.92 -6.02 2.05
C GLN A 116 15.93 -5.59 3.15
N PHE A 117 15.93 -6.33 4.27
CA PHE A 117 15.00 -6.08 5.39
C PHE A 117 15.17 -4.70 6.03
N ASP A 118 16.40 -4.21 6.15
CA ASP A 118 16.69 -2.89 6.74
C ASP A 118 16.12 -1.72 5.93
N LEU A 119 15.82 -1.95 4.64
CA LEU A 119 15.16 -0.99 3.75
C LEU A 119 13.64 -1.19 3.68
N SER A 120 13.05 -1.84 4.70
CA SER A 120 11.61 -2.12 4.84
C SER A 120 11.08 -3.31 4.00
N GLY A 121 11.91 -3.87 3.13
CA GLY A 121 11.64 -5.09 2.35
C GLY A 121 10.37 -5.08 1.48
N CYS A 122 10.12 -6.19 0.80
CA CYS A 122 9.00 -6.34 -0.13
C CYS A 122 7.61 -6.32 0.53
N ARG A 123 7.51 -6.51 1.85
CA ARG A 123 6.24 -6.50 2.60
C ARG A 123 5.55 -5.15 2.50
N MET A 124 6.31 -4.07 2.63
CA MET A 124 5.76 -2.71 2.56
C MET A 124 5.32 -2.38 1.14
N ASP A 125 6.04 -2.86 0.12
CA ASP A 125 5.75 -2.58 -1.29
C ASP A 125 4.42 -3.16 -1.78
N MET A 126 4.04 -4.35 -1.29
CA MET A 126 2.90 -5.12 -1.81
C MET A 126 1.64 -4.98 -0.94
N GLY A 127 1.71 -4.36 0.24
CA GLY A 127 0.58 -4.24 1.16
C GLY A 127 -0.36 -3.05 0.90
N GLY A 128 -1.48 -3.01 1.63
CA GLY A 128 -2.23 -1.76 1.87
C GLY A 128 -3.66 -1.69 1.35
N THR A 129 -4.03 -2.49 0.34
CA THR A 129 -5.36 -2.38 -0.30
C THR A 129 -6.53 -2.82 0.60
N MET A 130 -6.32 -3.78 1.51
CA MET A 130 -7.41 -4.41 2.27
C MET A 130 -8.11 -3.45 3.24
N ARG A 131 -7.35 -2.57 3.92
CA ARG A 131 -7.91 -1.54 4.81
C ARG A 131 -8.83 -0.58 4.06
N TYR A 132 -8.46 -0.23 2.83
CA TYR A 132 -9.26 0.64 1.97
C TYR A 132 -10.58 -0.03 1.55
N LEU A 133 -10.55 -1.32 1.16
CA LEU A 133 -11.74 -2.06 0.77
C LEU A 133 -12.72 -2.28 1.92
N LEU A 134 -12.19 -2.60 3.11
CA LEU A 134 -13.00 -2.91 4.29
C LEU A 134 -13.45 -1.69 5.08
N LYS A 135 -12.83 -0.52 4.85
CA LYS A 135 -13.05 0.70 5.64
C LYS A 135 -12.90 0.45 7.16
N ALA A 136 -11.99 -0.45 7.51
CA ALA A 136 -11.77 -0.91 8.87
C ALA A 136 -10.28 -1.13 9.13
N GLU A 137 -9.88 -0.87 10.36
CA GLU A 137 -8.56 -1.16 10.88
C GLU A 137 -8.51 -2.58 11.47
N PRO A 138 -7.38 -3.31 11.34
CA PRO A 138 -7.23 -4.60 11.99
C PRO A 138 -7.22 -4.44 13.52
N LEU A 139 -7.92 -5.33 14.23
CA LEU A 139 -7.91 -5.39 15.69
C LEU A 139 -6.76 -6.25 16.24
N SER A 140 -6.29 -7.21 15.46
CA SER A 140 -5.14 -8.05 15.74
C SER A 140 -4.40 -8.38 14.44
N ILE A 141 -3.11 -8.65 14.55
CA ILE A 141 -2.26 -9.01 13.42
C ILE A 141 -1.47 -10.26 13.81
N GLU A 142 -1.59 -11.30 13.00
CA GLU A 142 -0.73 -12.47 13.07
C GLU A 142 0.20 -12.43 11.85
N SER A 143 1.51 -12.46 12.09
CA SER A 143 2.50 -12.56 11.03
C SER A 143 3.25 -13.87 11.22
N PRO A 144 3.40 -14.70 10.17
CA PRO A 144 4.40 -15.77 10.24
C PRO A 144 5.79 -15.16 10.46
N PRO A 145 6.72 -15.88 11.12
CA PRO A 145 8.11 -15.49 11.18
C PRO A 145 8.67 -15.36 9.75
N PRO A 146 9.66 -14.49 9.52
CA PRO A 146 10.27 -14.37 8.20
C PRO A 146 10.89 -15.71 7.80
N HIS A 147 10.28 -16.39 6.82
CA HIS A 147 10.88 -17.53 6.17
C HIS A 147 11.78 -17.01 5.04
N CYS A 148 13.07 -16.88 5.35
CA CYS A 148 14.10 -16.72 4.34
C CYS A 148 14.34 -18.09 3.71
N THR A 149 13.62 -18.44 2.65
CA THR A 149 14.02 -19.54 1.78
C THR A 149 14.88 -18.95 0.68
N THR A 150 16.18 -19.24 0.75
CA THR A 150 17.15 -19.16 -0.35
C THR A 150 16.62 -19.80 -1.62
#